data_AF-A0A918LJQ4-F1
#
_entry.id   AF-A0A918LJQ4-F1
#
_cell.length_a   1.000
_cell.length_b   1.000
_cell.length_c   1.000
_cell.angle_alpha   90.00
_cell.angle_beta   90.00
_cell.angle_gamma   90.00
#
_symmetry.space_group_name_H-M   'P 1'
#
loop_
_entity.id
_entity.type
_entity.pdbx_description
1 polymer ?
#
loop_
_entity_poly.entity_id
_entity_poly.type
_entity_poly.pdbx_seq_one_letter_code
_entity_poly.pdbx_strand_id
1 'polypeptide(L)' 'MTSGELTPREERQLRECYAALHELAATCSVPSVRTAARAAVAEVHVALDGQALDFEMYTHRWLAEG' A
#
# COMPACT_ATOMS: atom_id res chain seq x y z
N MET A 1 1.91 6.57 27.27
CA MET A 1 2.51 6.08 26.01
C MET A 1 1.78 4.81 25.64
N THR A 2 0.64 4.93 24.96
CA THR A 2 -0.06 3.78 24.40
C THR A 2 0.76 3.32 23.21
N SER A 3 1.30 2.10 23.25
CA SER A 3 2.06 1.50 22.16
C SER A 3 1.34 1.75 20.84
N GLY A 4 2.01 2.41 19.90
CA GLY A 4 1.46 2.85 18.62
C GLY A 4 1.24 1.72 17.62
N GLU A 5 0.86 0.54 18.10
CA GLU A 5 0.60 -0.66 17.30
C GLU A 5 -0.88 -0.67 16.87
N LEU A 6 -1.13 -1.06 15.63
CA LEU A 6 -2.49 -1.21 15.11
C LEU A 6 -3.21 -2.35 15.84
N THR A 7 -4.48 -2.14 16.16
CA THR A 7 -5.34 -3.26 16.56
C THR A 7 -5.51 -4.25 15.39
N PRO A 8 -5.84 -5.54 15.65
CA PRO A 8 -6.07 -6.51 14.57
C PRO A 8 -7.16 -6.12 13.58
N ARG A 9 -8.10 -5.27 14.01
CA ARG A 9 -9.13 -4.70 13.14
C ARG A 9 -8.55 -3.62 12.22
N GLU A 10 -7.77 -2.69 12.77
CA GLU A 10 -7.14 -1.62 12.00
C GLU A 10 -6.12 -2.19 11.01
N GLU A 11 -5.34 -3.19 11.42
CA GLU A 11 -4.41 -3.90 10.54
C GLU A 11 -5.13 -4.54 9.36
N ARG A 12 -6.25 -5.25 9.60
CA ARG A 12 -7.06 -5.84 8.52
C ARG A 12 -7.62 -4.77 7.59
N GLN A 13 -8.18 -3.69 8.13
CA GLN A 13 -8.71 -2.59 7.32
C GLN A 13 -7.62 -1.95 6.46
N LEU A 14 -6.40 -1.83 7.01
CA LEU A 14 -5.27 -1.29 6.28
C LEU A 14 -4.79 -2.23 5.18
N ARG A 15 -4.73 -3.55 5.43
CA ARG A 15 -4.45 -4.58 4.42
C ARG A 15 -5.46 -4.53 3.25
N GLU A 16 -6.75 -4.44 3.57
CA GLU A 16 -7.83 -4.35 2.57
C GLU A 16 -7.73 -3.06 1.74
N CYS A 17 -7.48 -1.92 2.40
CA CYS A 17 -7.28 -0.63 1.74
C CYS A 17 -6.07 -0.65 0.81
N TYR A 18 -4.94 -1.19 1.28
CA TYR A 18 -3.71 -1.32 0.51
C TYR A 18 -3.92 -2.17 -0.75
N ALA A 19 -4.63 -3.30 -0.63
CA ALA A 19 -4.96 -4.15 -1.76
C ALA A 19 -5.85 -3.43 -2.79
N ALA A 20 -6.89 -2.72 -2.35
CA ALA A 20 -7.77 -1.96 -3.24
C ALA A 20 -7.04 -0.84 -3.98
N LEU A 21 -6.13 -0.12 -3.30
CA LEU A 21 -5.32 0.92 -3.91
C LEU A 21 -4.34 0.34 -4.95
N HIS A 22 -3.75 -0.83 -4.68
CA HIS A 22 -2.91 -1.55 -5.65
C HIS A 22 -3.69 -1.97 -6.89
N GLU A 23 -4.90 -2.49 -6.71
CA GLU A 23 -5.77 -2.85 -7.82
C GLU A 23 -6.09 -1.63 -8.69
N LEU A 24 -6.50 -0.51 -8.08
CA LEU A 24 -6.76 0.74 -8.80
C LEU A 24 -5.52 1.27 -9.51
N ALA A 25 -4.35 1.20 -8.88
CA ALA A 25 -3.06 1.60 -9.46
C ALA A 25 -2.67 0.74 -10.69
N ALA A 26 -3.18 -0.49 -10.78
CA ALA A 26 -2.91 -1.41 -11.88
C ALA A 26 -3.97 -1.38 -12.99
N THR A 27 -5.26 -1.28 -12.64
CA THR A 27 -6.37 -1.53 -13.57
C THR A 27 -7.13 -0.28 -13.99
N CYS A 28 -7.05 0.82 -13.23
CA CYS A 28 -7.86 2.00 -13.52
C CYS A 28 -7.46 2.66 -14.85
N SER A 29 -8.42 2.83 -15.75
CA SER A 29 -8.20 3.47 -17.07
C SER A 29 -7.98 4.98 -16.99
N VAL A 30 -8.39 5.63 -15.90
CA VAL A 30 -8.26 7.08 -15.70
C VAL A 30 -6.85 7.41 -15.16
N PRO A 31 -5.99 8.13 -15.91
CA PRO A 31 -4.58 8.33 -15.52
C PRO A 31 -4.38 9.08 -14.19
N SER A 32 -5.22 10.09 -13.91
CA SER A 32 -5.16 10.86 -12.67
C SER A 32 -5.48 10.00 -11.45
N VAL A 33 -6.49 9.13 -11.55
CA VAL A 33 -6.86 8.18 -10.50
C VAL A 33 -5.75 7.17 -10.27
N ARG A 34 -5.15 6.63 -11.33
CA ARG A 34 -4.02 5.70 -11.23
C ARG A 34 -2.82 6.33 -10.52
N THR A 35 -2.53 7.59 -10.82
CA THR A 35 -1.44 8.35 -10.19
C THR A 35 -1.72 8.58 -8.70
N ALA A 36 -2.93 8.99 -8.35
CA ALA A 36 -3.35 9.16 -6.96
C ALA A 36 -3.29 7.84 -6.17
N ALA A 37 -3.74 6.73 -6.77
CA ALA A 37 -3.67 5.42 -6.13
C ALA A 37 -2.21 4.99 -5.86
N ARG A 38 -1.29 5.22 -6.81
CA ARG A 38 0.15 4.95 -6.63
C ARG A 38 0.76 5.77 -5.49
N ALA A 39 0.42 7.06 -5.40
CA ALA A 39 0.89 7.92 -4.31
C ALA A 39 0.38 7.42 -2.95
N ALA A 40 -0.91 7.09 -2.85
CA ALA A 40 -1.50 6.56 -1.63
C ALA A 40 -0.87 5.21 -1.21
N VAL A 41 -0.60 4.30 -2.15
CA VAL A 41 0.13 3.05 -1.89
C VAL A 41 1.51 3.33 -1.29
N ALA A 42 2.26 4.27 -1.86
CA ALA A 42 3.60 4.61 -1.38
C ALA A 42 3.57 5.19 0.04
N GLU A 43 2.65 6.11 0.31
CA GLU A 43 2.47 6.69 1.65
C GLU A 43 2.09 5.65 2.69
N VAL A 44 1.14 4.77 2.37
CA VAL A 44 0.72 3.68 3.26
C VAL A 44 1.88 2.71 3.51
N HIS A 45 2.65 2.37 2.48
CA HIS A 45 3.80 1.49 2.61
C HIS A 45 4.87 2.08 3.53
N VAL A 46 5.20 3.37 3.40
CA VAL A 46 6.15 4.06 4.29
C VAL A 46 5.65 4.07 5.74
N ALA A 47 4.35 4.31 5.95
CA ALA A 47 3.77 4.30 7.29
C ALA A 47 3.81 2.90 7.95
N LEU A 48 3.68 1.83 7.14
CA LEU A 48 3.71 0.44 7.57
C LEU A 48 5.14 -0.08 7.83
N ASP A 49 6.11 0.31 7.00
CA ASP A 49 7.53 -0.01 7.19
C ASP A 49 8.03 0.54 8.54
N GLY A 50 7.58 1.74 8.92
CA GLY A 50 7.83 2.32 10.25
C GLY A 50 7.18 1.57 11.42
N GLN A 51 6.25 0.65 11.16
CA GLN A 51 5.56 -0.21 12.15
C GLN A 51 6.12 -1.63 12.19
N ALA A 52 7.18 -1.94 11.43
CA ALA A 52 7.73 -3.29 11.25
C ALA A 52 6.69 -4.35 10.81
N LEU A 53 5.64 -3.91 10.12
CA LEU A 53 4.67 -4.81 9.49
C LEU A 53 5.28 -5.30 8.17
N ASP A 54 5.85 -6.50 8.19
CA ASP A 54 6.31 -7.19 6.98
C ASP A 54 5.10 -7.51 6.08
N PHE A 55 4.84 -6.61 5.13
CA PHE A 55 4.10 -6.96 3.93
C PHE A 55 5.10 -7.57 2.97
N GLU A 56 4.86 -8.79 2.48
CA GLU A 56 5.66 -9.44 1.43
C GLU A 56 5.74 -8.50 0.21
N MET A 57 6.79 -7.69 0.20
CA MET A 57 6.94 -6.61 -0.75
C MET A 57 7.51 -7.19 -2.04
N TYR A 58 6.70 -7.13 -3.08
CA TYR A 58 7.06 -7.30 -4.48
C TYR A 58 8.30 -6.45 -4.84
N THR A 59 9.50 -7.03 -4.73
CA THR A 59 10.77 -6.37 -5.12
C THR A 59 11.08 -6.50 -6.63
N HIS A 60 10.33 -7.25 -7.44
CA HIS A 60 10.77 -7.56 -8.81
C HIS A 60 9.91 -7.11 -9.99
N ARG A 61 8.76 -6.43 -9.80
CA ARG A 61 7.87 -6.11 -10.95
C ARG A 61 8.05 -4.73 -11.58
N TRP A 62 8.89 -3.86 -11.04
CA TRP A 62 9.14 -2.51 -11.58
C TRP A 62 10.38 -2.39 -12.49
N LEU A 63 11.21 -3.44 -12.60
CA LEU A 63 12.41 -3.44 -13.45
C LEU A 63 12.21 -4.11 -14.82
N ALA A 64 11.00 -4.57 -15.15
CA ALA A 64 10.72 -5.32 -16.39
C ALA A 64 10.13 -4.47 -17.53
N GLU A 65 10.01 -3.14 -17.35
CA GLU A 65 9.64 -2.22 -18.43
C GLU A 65 10.75 -1.18 -18.60
N GLY A 66 11.87 -1.63 -19.16
CA GLY A 66 12.93 -0.81 -19.75
C GLY A 66 13.11 -1.20 -21.22
#